data_AF-A0A7C2I842-F1
#
_entry.id   AF-A0A7C2I842-F1
#
_cell.length_a   1.000
_cell.length_b   1.000
_cell.length_c   1.000
_cell.angle_alpha   90.00
_cell.angle_beta   90.00
_cell.angle_gamma   90.00
#
_symmetry.space_group_name_H-M   'P 1'
#
loop_
_entity.id
_entity.type
_entity.pdbx_description
1 polymer ?
#
loop_
_entity_poly.entity_id
_entity_poly.type
_entity_poly.pdbx_seq_one_letter_code
_entity_poly.pdbx_strand_id
1 'polypeptide(L)'
;MKPLRYRTSPHLAGLCDYGTRVITVQVPEPFRPFRQRIPYRAQRLRAHGARGDPFRFRWFSRNILFGTKADVIRFLYCHEYYHYYLHEVLGRKGSAETACDRFALQWFRRKR
;
A
#
# COMPACT_ATOMS: atom_id res chain seq x y z
N MET A 1 -3.60 -4.94 18.15
CA MET A 1 -3.38 -5.69 16.89
C MET A 1 -2.77 -7.05 17.20
N LYS A 2 -3.26 -8.14 16.59
CA LYS A 2 -2.55 -9.44 16.65
C LYS A 2 -1.28 -9.35 15.78
N PRO A 3 -0.13 -9.87 16.24
CA PRO A 3 1.10 -9.84 15.45
C PRO A 3 0.95 -10.69 14.17
N LEU A 4 1.27 -10.10 13.02
CA LEU A 4 1.29 -10.82 11.73
C LEU A 4 2.37 -11.90 11.75
N ARG A 5 1.96 -13.16 11.66
CA ARG A 5 2.89 -14.28 11.48
C ARG A 5 3.34 -14.34 10.04
N TYR A 6 4.65 -14.35 9.83
CA TYR A 6 5.27 -14.62 8.54
C TYR A 6 4.89 -16.03 8.10
N ARG A 7 4.13 -16.17 7.02
CA ARG A 7 3.92 -17.49 6.38
C ARG A 7 4.86 -17.73 5.21
N THR A 8 5.15 -16.70 4.40
CA THR A 8 5.97 -16.84 3.17
C THR A 8 6.74 -15.58 2.80
N SER A 9 6.29 -14.39 3.21
CA SER A 9 6.99 -13.09 3.11
C SER A 9 6.39 -12.14 4.15
N PRO A 10 7.09 -11.07 4.58
CA PRO A 10 6.50 -10.11 5.50
C PRO A 10 5.33 -9.41 4.81
N HIS A 11 4.16 -9.44 5.45
CA HIS A 11 3.01 -8.69 4.99
C HIS A 11 3.14 -7.27 5.54
N LEU A 12 3.30 -6.28 4.66
CA LEU A 12 3.22 -4.88 5.04
C LEU A 12 1.82 -4.62 5.59
N ALA A 13 1.73 -4.07 6.79
CA ALA A 13 0.46 -3.67 7.38
C ALA A 13 0.63 -2.37 8.15
N GLY A 14 -0.22 -1.42 7.82
CA GLY A 14 -0.46 -0.22 8.60
C GLY A 14 -1.91 -0.16 9.02
N LEU A 15 -2.20 0.75 9.94
CA LEU A 15 -3.56 1.18 10.25
C LEU A 15 -3.51 2.66 10.58
N CYS A 16 -4.33 3.42 9.87
CA CYS A 16 -4.72 4.76 10.28
C CYS A 16 -5.98 4.68 11.14
N ASP A 17 -5.86 5.07 12.40
CA ASP A 17 -7.01 5.35 13.26
C ASP A 17 -7.39 6.83 13.09
N TYR A 18 -8.53 7.07 12.42
CA TYR A 18 -9.03 8.41 12.14
C TYR A 18 -9.48 9.16 13.41
N GLY A 19 -9.98 8.45 14.42
CA GLY A 19 -10.48 9.05 15.66
C GLY A 19 -9.35 9.54 16.56
N THR A 20 -8.29 8.73 16.70
CA THR A 20 -7.13 9.08 17.53
C THR A 20 -6.01 9.78 16.76
N ARG A 21 -6.12 9.86 15.42
CA ARG A 21 -5.08 10.40 14.51
C ARG A 21 -3.73 9.70 14.67
N VAL A 22 -3.77 8.40 14.93
CA VAL A 22 -2.59 7.55 15.12
C VAL A 22 -2.40 6.66 13.90
N ILE A 23 -1.17 6.65 13.38
CA ILE A 23 -0.72 5.66 12.38
C ILE A 23 0.09 4.59 13.10
N THR A 24 -0.41 3.36 13.08
CA THR A 24 0.30 2.19 13.59
C THR A 24 0.90 1.43 12.42
N VAL A 25 2.22 1.18 12.43
CA VAL A 25 2.92 0.44 11.38
C VAL A 25 3.48 -0.87 11.94
N GLN A 26 3.38 -1.95 11.15
CA GLN A 26 4.00 -3.22 11.50
C GLN A 26 5.34 -3.37 10.78
N VAL A 27 6.40 -3.57 11.56
CA VAL A 27 7.75 -3.77 11.05
C VAL A 27 8.17 -5.22 11.26
N PRO A 28 8.68 -5.88 10.21
CA PRO A 28 9.31 -7.20 10.27
C PRO A 28 10.34 -7.37 11.41
N GLU A 29 10.17 -8.38 12.28
CA GLU A 29 11.17 -8.79 13.30
C GLU A 29 11.40 -10.32 13.35
N PRO A 30 12.66 -10.80 13.26
CA PRO A 30 13.87 -10.02 12.98
C PRO A 30 13.82 -9.41 11.58
N PHE A 31 14.37 -8.20 11.42
CA PHE A 31 14.36 -7.53 10.13
C PHE A 31 15.36 -8.20 9.18
N ARG A 32 14.88 -8.65 8.03
CA ARG A 32 15.70 -9.10 6.91
C ARG A 32 15.25 -8.36 5.65
N PRO A 33 16.16 -7.85 4.80
CA PRO A 33 15.78 -7.22 3.56
C PRO A 33 14.90 -8.14 2.71
N PHE A 34 13.85 -7.58 2.11
CA PHE A 34 12.89 -8.36 1.32
C PHE A 34 12.37 -7.56 0.15
N ARG A 35 11.89 -8.26 -0.88
CA ARG A 35 11.24 -7.67 -2.03
C ARG A 35 9.72 -7.80 -1.90
N GLN A 36 9.00 -6.73 -2.18
CA GLN A 36 7.54 -6.72 -2.20
C GLN A 36 7.05 -6.20 -3.55
N ARG A 37 6.07 -6.91 -4.13
CA ARG A 37 5.34 -6.47 -5.31
C ARG A 37 4.23 -5.52 -4.86
N ILE A 38 4.35 -4.25 -5.21
CA ILE A 38 3.38 -3.20 -4.86
C ILE A 38 2.54 -2.84 -6.10
N PRO A 39 1.22 -3.04 -6.08
CA PRO A 39 0.34 -2.57 -7.15
C PRO A 39 0.25 -1.05 -7.12
N TYR A 40 0.34 -0.39 -8.28
CA TYR A 40 0.26 1.08 -8.34
C TYR A 40 -0.72 1.60 -9.38
N ARG A 41 -1.20 0.75 -10.29
CA ARG A 41 -2.21 1.13 -11.28
C ARG A 41 -3.00 -0.08 -11.71
N ALA A 42 -4.30 0.13 -11.93
CA ALA A 42 -5.15 -0.80 -12.64
C ALA A 42 -5.71 -0.08 -13.87
N GLN A 43 -5.67 -0.72 -15.04
CA GLN A 43 -6.32 -0.22 -16.24
C GLN A 43 -7.51 -1.11 -16.57
N ARG A 44 -8.70 -0.52 -16.63
CA ARG A 44 -9.90 -1.20 -17.11
C ARG A 44 -9.80 -1.37 -18.63
N LEU A 45 -9.91 -2.60 -19.11
CA LEU A 45 -9.92 -2.98 -20.51
C LEU A 45 -11.29 -3.54 -20.85
N ARG A 46 -11.78 -3.26 -22.05
CA ARG A 46 -12.98 -3.94 -22.58
C ARG A 46 -12.62 -5.40 -22.92
N ALA A 47 -13.47 -6.33 -22.53
CA ALA A 47 -13.37 -7.73 -22.91
C ALA A 47 -14.32 -7.98 -24.09
N HIS A 48 -13.80 -7.96 -25.31
CA HIS A 48 -14.59 -8.32 -26.49
C HIS A 48 -14.84 -9.84 -26.50
N GLY A 49 -16.11 -10.24 -26.65
CA GLY A 49 -16.50 -11.65 -26.83
C GLY A 49 -16.66 -12.48 -25.56
N ALA A 50 -16.54 -11.89 -24.35
CA ALA A 50 -16.77 -12.62 -23.11
C ALA A 50 -18.28 -12.69 -22.78
N ARG A 51 -18.84 -13.90 -22.66
CA ARG A 51 -20.13 -14.10 -21.98
C ARG A 51 -19.91 -13.88 -20.47
N GLY A 52 -20.08 -12.66 -19.98
CA GLY A 52 -19.82 -12.30 -18.59
C GLY A 52 -19.50 -10.82 -18.40
N ASP A 53 -18.71 -10.49 -17.36
CA ASP A 53 -18.28 -9.12 -17.09
C ASP A 53 -17.60 -8.50 -18.34
N PRO A 54 -18.12 -7.39 -18.89
CA PRO A 54 -17.60 -6.77 -20.11
C PRO A 54 -16.23 -6.12 -19.90
N PHE A 55 -15.67 -6.18 -18.69
CA PHE A 55 -14.41 -5.57 -18.33
C PHE A 55 -13.42 -6.58 -17.75
N ARG A 56 -12.15 -6.35 -18.05
CA ARG A 56 -11.00 -6.97 -17.35
C ARG A 56 -10.05 -5.90 -16.87
N PHE A 57 -9.34 -6.16 -15.78
CA PHE A 57 -8.33 -5.24 -15.26
C PHE A 57 -6.93 -5.73 -15.60
N ARG A 58 -6.13 -4.86 -16.24
CA ARG A 58 -4.68 -5.03 -16.34
C ARG A 58 -4.03 -4.32 -15.16
N TRP A 59 -3.43 -5.10 -14.28
CA TRP A 59 -2.74 -4.62 -13.09
C TRP A 59 -1.27 -4.32 -13.37
N PHE A 60 -0.79 -3.18 -12.85
CA PHE A 60 0.59 -2.76 -12.90
C PHE A 60 1.15 -2.73 -11.49
N SER A 61 2.34 -3.29 -11.34
CA SER A 61 3.01 -3.41 -10.06
C SER A 61 4.49 -3.13 -10.19
N ARG A 62 5.12 -2.61 -9.14
CA ARG A 62 6.56 -2.46 -9.05
C ARG A 62 7.09 -3.38 -7.96
N ASN A 63 8.18 -4.09 -8.25
CA ASN A 63 8.86 -4.88 -7.24
C ASN A 63 9.92 -4.00 -6.55
N ILE A 64 9.78 -3.76 -5.26
CA ILE A 64 10.67 -2.88 -4.48
C ILE A 64 11.41 -3.67 -3.42
N LEU A 65 12.70 -3.36 -3.22
CA LEU A 65 13.50 -3.88 -2.12
C LEU A 65 13.30 -2.99 -0.88
N PHE A 66 12.81 -3.53 0.22
CA PHE A 66 12.91 -2.90 1.54
C PHE A 66 14.25 -3.31 2.16
N GLY A 67 15.21 -2.39 2.17
CA GLY A 67 16.57 -2.65 2.64
C GLY A 67 16.73 -2.43 4.14
N THR A 68 15.88 -1.59 4.74
CA THR A 68 15.96 -1.22 6.16
C THR A 68 14.58 -1.15 6.81
N LYS A 69 14.51 -1.22 8.16
CA LYS A 69 13.28 -0.93 8.91
C LYS A 69 12.70 0.45 8.54
N ALA A 70 13.58 1.44 8.30
CA ALA A 70 13.17 2.79 7.93
C ALA A 70 12.47 2.85 6.56
N ASP A 71 12.84 2.00 5.59
CA ASP A 71 12.13 1.93 4.31
C ASP A 71 10.68 1.48 4.52
N VAL A 72 10.47 0.46 5.37
CA VAL A 72 9.14 -0.06 5.70
C VAL A 72 8.31 1.00 6.41
N ILE A 73 8.88 1.64 7.43
CA ILE A 73 8.21 2.70 8.20
C ILE A 73 7.82 3.86 7.28
N ARG A 74 8.74 4.36 6.44
CA ARG A 74 8.45 5.47 5.52
C ARG A 74 7.37 5.11 4.51
N PHE A 75 7.43 3.89 3.95
CA PHE A 75 6.44 3.45 2.98
C PHE A 75 5.05 3.35 3.60
N LEU A 76 4.93 2.64 4.73
CA LEU A 76 3.66 2.49 5.44
C LEU A 76 3.13 3.84 5.93
N TYR A 77 3.99 4.70 6.45
CA TYR A 77 3.59 6.05 6.84
C TYR A 77 3.00 6.84 5.66
N CYS A 78 3.66 6.87 4.50
CA CYS A 78 3.12 7.55 3.33
C CYS A 78 1.80 6.94 2.85
N HIS A 79 1.67 5.61 2.90
CA HIS A 79 0.45 4.90 2.52
C HIS A 79 -0.72 5.31 3.43
N GLU A 80 -0.55 5.16 4.75
CA GLU A 80 -1.59 5.46 5.75
C GLU A 80 -1.91 6.96 5.82
N TYR A 81 -0.89 7.82 5.65
CA TYR A 81 -1.12 9.27 5.55
C TYR A 81 -2.02 9.62 4.37
N TYR A 82 -1.88 8.93 3.23
CA TYR A 82 -2.73 9.21 2.08
C TYR A 82 -4.17 8.71 2.29
N HIS A 83 -4.37 7.62 3.05
CA HIS A 83 -5.70 7.21 3.52
C HIS A 83 -6.34 8.30 4.38
N TYR A 84 -5.59 8.82 5.37
CA TYR A 84 -6.00 9.97 6.18
C TYR A 84 -6.37 11.17 5.30
N TYR A 85 -5.49 11.56 4.37
CA TYR A 85 -5.70 12.72 3.50
C TYR A 85 -6.94 12.57 2.62
N LEU A 86 -7.17 11.40 2.03
CA LEU A 86 -8.36 11.13 1.23
C LEU A 86 -9.64 11.23 2.07
N HIS A 87 -9.63 10.69 3.28
CA HIS A 87 -10.79 10.67 4.18
C HIS A 87 -11.08 12.04 4.79
N GLU A 88 -10.12 12.59 5.52
CA GLU A 88 -10.29 13.78 6.36
C GLU A 88 -10.20 15.08 5.57
N VAL A 89 -9.31 15.15 4.57
CA VAL A 89 -9.09 16.40 3.83
C VAL A 89 -9.96 16.47 2.58
N LEU A 90 -10.12 15.36 1.86
CA LEU A 90 -10.87 15.34 0.60
C LEU A 90 -12.30 14.78 0.73
N GLY A 91 -12.72 14.29 1.90
CA GLY A 91 -14.05 13.72 2.11
C GLY A 91 -14.36 12.49 1.23
N ARG A 92 -13.32 11.81 0.73
CA ARG A 92 -13.44 10.63 -0.13
C ARG A 92 -13.35 9.36 0.70
N LYS A 93 -13.88 8.26 0.19
CA LYS A 93 -13.68 6.94 0.80
C LYS A 93 -12.17 6.64 0.84
N GLY A 94 -11.59 6.52 2.04
CA GLY A 94 -10.19 6.17 2.31
C GLY A 94 -9.89 4.70 2.02
N SER A 95 -10.38 4.16 0.91
CA SER A 95 -10.22 2.75 0.50
C SER A 95 -9.54 2.62 -0.86
N ALA A 96 -8.81 3.66 -1.28
CA ALA A 96 -8.15 3.71 -2.57
C ALA A 96 -6.73 3.12 -2.47
N GLU A 97 -6.61 1.86 -2.05
CA GLU A 97 -5.35 1.14 -1.78
C GLU A 97 -4.30 1.35 -2.89
N THR A 98 -4.69 1.16 -4.16
CA THR A 98 -3.76 1.34 -5.30
C THR A 98 -3.30 2.79 -5.48
N ALA A 99 -4.09 3.78 -5.07
CA ALA A 99 -3.69 5.18 -5.07
C ALA A 99 -2.75 5.50 -3.90
N CYS A 100 -3.03 4.96 -2.71
CA CYS A 100 -2.17 5.06 -1.52
C CYS A 100 -0.80 4.41 -1.77
N ASP A 101 -0.76 3.22 -2.37
CA ASP A 101 0.46 2.55 -2.79
C ASP A 101 1.24 3.36 -3.83
N ARG A 102 0.55 3.94 -4.82
CA ARG A 102 1.18 4.82 -5.82
C ARG A 102 1.81 6.04 -5.16
N PHE A 103 1.08 6.68 -4.23
CA PHE A 103 1.59 7.80 -3.46
C PHE A 103 2.82 7.39 -2.65
N ALA A 104 2.73 6.31 -1.88
CA ALA A 104 3.83 5.80 -1.07
C ALA A 104 5.08 5.51 -1.92
N LEU A 105 4.92 4.84 -3.07
CA LEU A 105 6.02 4.56 -4.01
C LEU A 105 6.74 5.81 -4.51
N GLN A 106 6.05 6.93 -4.65
CA GLN A 106 6.62 8.20 -5.11
C GLN A 106 7.42 8.91 -4.02
N TRP A 107 7.01 8.78 -2.76
CA TRP A 107 7.49 9.65 -1.68
C TRP A 107 8.40 8.96 -0.65
N PHE A 108 8.27 7.65 -0.41
CA PHE A 108 8.93 6.99 0.73
C PHE A 108 10.47 7.02 0.71
N ARG A 109 11.08 7.24 -0.46
CA ARG A 109 12.53 7.34 -0.66
C ARG A 109 13.02 8.73 -1.00
N ARG A 110 12.13 9.70 -1.05
CA ARG A 110 12.53 11.07 -1.35
C ARG A 110 13.33 11.59 -0.17
N LYS A 111 14.62 11.85 -0.39
CA LYS A 111 15.45 12.56 0.59
C LYS A 111 14.95 14.01 0.65
N ARG A 112 14.89 14.57 1.86
CA ARG A 112 14.64 16.00 2.06
C ARG A 112 15.76 16.80 1.41
#